data_AF-A0A813WME7-F1
#
_entry.id   AF-A0A813WME7-F1
#
_cell.length_a   1.000
_cell.length_b   1.000
_cell.length_c   1.000
_cell.angle_alpha   90.00
_cell.angle_beta   90.00
_cell.angle_gamma   90.00
#
_symmetry.space_group_name_H-M   'P 1'
#
loop_
_entity.id
_entity.type
_entity.pdbx_description
1 polymer ?
#
loop_
_entity_poly.entity_id
_entity_poly.type
_entity_poly.pdbx_seq_one_letter_code
_entity_poly.pdbx_strand_id
1 'polypeptide(L)'
;MPAFHFHYYYGVITDPINNHKQHLTDSHRIEVINNYRQWEKTTLDEKHNPFYKTISTTVKPRVKQQSDKLLIGLKPITLREMNSRKDHVYTGRVLSVTIIEETLSWIPSIHLVIEDANFDCERMLIYGILEEEGANDMKPSIRVDDISSIVMQSKSEWILNMCRYCCEAGASKSCGKWRQADYCSKKCQTKDWKLYNHKLICKS
;
A
#
# COMPACT_ATOMS: atom_id res chain seq x y z
N MET A 1 -1.89 26.12 10.03
CA MET A 1 -1.40 24.75 10.30
C MET A 1 -0.85 24.20 9.01
N PRO A 2 0.40 23.70 8.97
CA PRO A 2 0.95 23.17 7.72
C PRO A 2 0.29 21.83 7.40
N ALA A 3 -0.33 21.75 6.23
CA ALA A 3 -0.87 20.51 5.66
C ALA A 3 0.27 19.73 5.00
N PHE A 4 0.31 18.42 5.24
CA PHE A 4 1.28 17.51 4.63
C PHE A 4 0.90 17.23 3.18
N HIS A 5 1.78 16.64 2.35
CA HIS A 5 1.46 16.30 0.96
C HIS A 5 2.13 14.99 0.56
N PHE A 6 1.34 14.00 0.13
CA PHE A 6 1.77 12.70 -0.39
C PHE A 6 1.26 12.56 -1.82
N HIS A 7 2.13 12.13 -2.72
CA HIS A 7 1.82 11.88 -4.11
C HIS A 7 1.93 10.39 -4.41
N TYR A 8 1.09 9.91 -5.32
CA TYR A 8 1.29 8.61 -5.95
C TYR A 8 1.63 8.87 -7.41
N TYR A 9 2.73 8.32 -7.89
CA TYR A 9 3.08 8.36 -9.30
C TYR A 9 3.04 6.94 -9.85
N TYR A 10 2.13 6.69 -10.78
CA TYR A 10 2.27 5.57 -11.71
C TYR A 10 3.03 6.05 -12.94
N GLY A 11 4.32 6.37 -12.74
CA GLY A 11 5.21 6.68 -13.86
C GLY A 11 5.47 5.43 -14.69
N VAL A 12 5.39 5.53 -16.01
CA VAL A 12 6.01 4.55 -16.90
C VAL A 12 7.51 4.60 -16.62
N ILE A 13 8.01 3.66 -15.82
CA ILE A 13 9.44 3.54 -15.51
C ILE A 13 10.16 3.22 -16.83
N THR A 14 10.79 4.22 -17.44
CA THR A 14 11.62 4.05 -18.64
C THR A 14 13.04 3.59 -18.32
N ASP A 15 13.34 3.27 -17.06
CA ASP A 15 14.63 2.75 -16.66
C ASP A 15 14.90 1.35 -17.26
N PRO A 16 16.17 1.01 -17.51
CA PRO A 16 16.55 -0.23 -18.18
C PRO A 16 15.99 -1.46 -17.45
N ILE A 17 15.14 -2.20 -18.19
CA ILE A 17 14.31 -3.36 -17.82
C ILE A 17 15.00 -4.44 -16.95
N ASN A 18 16.33 -4.47 -16.89
CA ASN A 18 17.07 -5.51 -16.17
C ASN A 18 17.18 -5.29 -14.65
N ASN A 19 17.12 -4.06 -14.13
CA ASN A 19 17.20 -3.84 -12.68
C ASN A 19 15.88 -4.08 -11.94
N HIS A 20 14.74 -4.02 -12.65
CA HIS A 20 13.41 -4.16 -12.05
C HIS A 20 13.13 -5.56 -11.48
N LYS A 21 13.91 -6.59 -11.84
CA LYS A 21 13.65 -7.96 -11.35
C LYS A 21 14.46 -8.33 -10.12
N GLN A 22 15.52 -7.57 -9.79
CA GLN A 22 16.38 -7.88 -8.64
C GLN A 22 15.72 -7.51 -7.31
N HIS A 23 15.02 -6.37 -7.25
CA HIS A 23 14.32 -5.96 -6.02
C HIS A 23 13.16 -6.90 -5.63
N LEU A 24 12.60 -7.66 -6.59
CA LEU A 24 11.54 -8.65 -6.30
C LEU A 24 12.02 -9.82 -5.43
N THR A 25 13.35 -9.96 -5.28
CA THR A 25 13.99 -10.92 -4.38
C THR A 25 14.68 -10.25 -3.19
N ASP A 26 14.50 -8.94 -3.02
CA ASP A 26 14.99 -8.22 -1.86
C ASP A 26 14.37 -8.77 -0.57
N SER A 27 15.21 -9.02 0.44
CA SER A 27 14.78 -9.66 1.68
C SER A 27 13.85 -8.77 2.49
N HIS A 28 14.08 -7.45 2.52
CA HIS A 28 13.26 -6.50 3.25
C HIS A 28 11.87 -6.41 2.63
N ARG A 29 11.77 -6.29 1.29
CA ARG A 29 10.49 -6.34 0.57
C ARG A 29 9.72 -7.63 0.85
N ILE A 30 10.39 -8.79 0.78
CA ILE A 30 9.77 -10.09 1.10
C ILE A 30 9.23 -10.10 2.53
N GLU A 31 10.02 -9.62 3.49
CA GLU A 31 9.64 -9.55 4.90
C GLU A 31 8.42 -8.65 5.11
N VAL A 32 8.42 -7.43 4.56
CA VAL A 32 7.32 -6.46 4.69
C VAL A 32 6.01 -7.04 4.16
N ILE A 33 6.02 -7.61 2.94
CA ILE A 33 4.82 -8.19 2.31
C ILE A 33 4.33 -9.41 3.10
N ASN A 34 5.24 -10.29 3.53
CA ASN A 34 4.87 -11.48 4.31
C ASN A 34 4.28 -11.12 5.67
N ASN A 35 4.90 -10.20 6.39
CA ASN A 35 4.43 -9.72 7.68
C ASN A 35 3.05 -9.08 7.56
N TYR A 36 2.81 -8.33 6.49
CA TYR A 36 1.52 -7.72 6.20
C TYR A 36 0.44 -8.76 5.90
N ARG A 37 0.70 -9.71 5.00
CA ARG A 37 -0.26 -10.79 4.66
C ARG A 37 -0.54 -11.72 5.84
N GLN A 38 0.45 -11.96 6.70
CA GLN A 38 0.28 -12.72 7.93
C GLN A 38 -0.62 -11.97 8.92
N TRP A 39 -0.40 -10.67 9.09
CA TRP A 39 -1.27 -9.83 9.90
C TRP A 39 -2.71 -9.84 9.36
N GLU A 40 -2.90 -9.64 8.06
CA GLU A 40 -4.23 -9.67 7.44
C GLU A 40 -4.95 -11.01 7.69
N LYS A 41 -4.24 -12.13 7.53
CA LYS A 41 -4.78 -13.45 7.85
C LYS A 41 -5.23 -13.55 9.31
N THR A 42 -4.36 -13.19 10.25
CA THR A 42 -4.67 -13.24 11.68
C THR A 42 -5.87 -12.37 12.03
N THR A 43 -5.93 -11.14 11.51
CA THR A 43 -7.05 -10.23 11.73
C THR A 43 -8.36 -10.74 11.10
N LEU A 44 -8.31 -11.40 9.95
CA LEU A 44 -9.49 -12.03 9.35
C LEU A 44 -9.98 -13.24 10.17
N ASP A 45 -9.06 -14.07 10.65
CA ASP A 45 -9.38 -15.22 11.49
C ASP A 45 -10.04 -14.76 12.82
N GLU A 46 -9.58 -13.66 13.40
CA GLU A 46 -10.19 -13.04 14.59
C GLU A 46 -11.59 -12.49 14.33
N LYS A 47 -11.89 -11.96 13.13
CA LYS A 47 -13.24 -11.45 12.79
C LYS A 47 -14.29 -12.54 12.69
N HIS A 48 -13.89 -13.79 12.47
CA HIS A 48 -14.82 -14.92 12.54
C HIS A 48 -15.23 -15.26 13.97
N ASN A 49 -14.61 -14.66 14.98
CA ASN A 49 -15.06 -14.75 16.36
C ASN A 49 -16.36 -13.91 16.52
N PRO A 50 -17.51 -14.54 16.86
CA PRO A 50 -18.79 -13.87 16.97
C PRO A 50 -18.83 -12.74 18.01
N PHE A 51 -17.85 -12.67 18.90
CA PHE A 51 -17.70 -11.60 19.88
C PHE A 51 -17.34 -10.24 19.25
N TYR A 52 -16.70 -10.23 18.08
CA TYR A 52 -16.26 -9.02 17.36
C TYR A 52 -17.13 -8.74 16.13
N LYS A 53 -18.43 -9.03 16.21
CA LYS A 53 -19.40 -8.71 15.15
C LYS A 53 -19.66 -7.20 15.08
N THR A 54 -18.62 -6.43 14.81
CA THR A 54 -18.66 -4.98 14.68
C THR A 54 -19.33 -4.64 13.36
N ILE A 55 -20.32 -3.75 13.46
CA ILE A 55 -21.13 -3.26 12.36
C ILE A 55 -20.18 -2.58 11.36
N SER A 56 -19.99 -3.18 10.18
CA SER A 56 -19.30 -2.55 9.06
C SER A 56 -20.19 -1.44 8.53
N THR A 57 -20.08 -0.25 9.13
CA THR A 57 -20.67 0.96 8.58
C THR A 57 -19.67 1.51 7.57
N THR A 58 -19.92 1.23 6.29
CA THR A 58 -19.23 1.95 5.22
C THR A 58 -19.74 3.39 5.23
N VAL A 59 -19.05 4.26 5.96
CA VAL A 59 -19.35 5.69 6.00
C VAL A 59 -18.78 6.33 4.73
N LYS A 60 -19.61 7.12 4.03
CA LYS A 60 -19.15 7.87 2.85
C LYS A 60 -18.01 8.82 3.24
N PRO A 61 -16.94 8.96 2.43
CA PRO A 61 -15.86 9.90 2.69
C PRO A 61 -16.43 11.31 2.95
N ARG A 62 -16.17 11.86 4.14
CA ARG A 62 -16.69 13.18 4.52
C ARG A 62 -15.95 14.33 3.82
N VAL A 63 -14.72 14.09 3.37
CA VAL A 63 -13.88 15.08 2.72
C VAL A 63 -13.84 14.81 1.22
N LYS A 64 -14.42 15.72 0.43
CA LYS A 64 -14.13 15.79 -1.00
C LYS A 64 -12.71 16.35 -1.14
N GLN A 65 -11.83 15.65 -1.84
CA GLN A 65 -10.50 16.15 -2.17
C GLN A 65 -10.68 17.54 -2.82
N GLN A 66 -10.14 18.57 -2.17
CA GLN A 66 -10.11 19.91 -2.77
C GLN A 66 -9.16 19.90 -3.96
N SER A 67 -9.40 20.77 -4.93
CA SER A 67 -8.58 20.94 -6.14
C SER A 67 -7.09 20.86 -5.85
N ASP A 68 -6.34 20.24 -6.76
CA ASP A 68 -4.90 19.97 -6.63
C ASP A 68 -4.16 21.14 -5.99
N LYS A 69 -3.71 20.95 -4.74
CA LYS A 69 -2.83 21.90 -4.08
C LYS A 69 -1.53 21.93 -4.89
N LEU A 70 -1.06 23.13 -5.22
CA LEU A 70 0.16 23.32 -6.00
C LEU A 70 1.36 22.70 -5.27
N LEU A 71 2.10 21.83 -5.96
CA LEU A 71 3.29 21.14 -5.43
C LEU A 71 4.56 21.99 -5.48
N ILE A 72 4.38 23.26 -5.82
CA ILE A 72 5.48 24.19 -6.05
C ILE A 72 6.18 24.42 -4.71
N GLY A 73 7.48 24.10 -4.67
CA GLY A 73 8.34 24.34 -3.52
C GLY A 73 8.50 23.17 -2.54
N LEU A 74 7.81 22.04 -2.75
CA LEU A 74 8.06 20.82 -1.96
C LEU A 74 9.31 20.10 -2.48
N LYS A 75 10.15 19.62 -1.55
CA LYS A 75 11.33 18.82 -1.89
C LYS A 75 10.97 17.33 -1.88
N PRO A 76 11.37 16.53 -2.87
CA PRO A 76 11.15 15.09 -2.80
C PRO A 76 11.84 14.47 -1.58
N ILE A 77 11.27 13.37 -1.10
CA ILE A 77 11.87 12.47 -0.10
C ILE A 77 11.61 11.01 -0.51
N THR A 78 12.54 10.13 -0.17
CA THR A 78 12.49 8.68 -0.40
C THR A 78 12.22 7.93 0.91
N LEU A 79 11.81 6.66 0.83
CA LEU A 79 11.58 5.85 2.02
C LEU A 79 12.86 5.64 2.84
N ARG A 80 14.03 5.53 2.19
CA ARG A 80 15.34 5.43 2.87
C ARG A 80 15.72 6.67 3.66
N GLU A 81 15.33 7.85 3.19
CA GLU A 81 15.55 9.10 3.92
C GLU A 81 14.65 9.20 5.16
N MET A 82 13.60 8.37 5.24
CA MET A 82 12.70 8.30 6.38
C MET A 82 13.19 7.29 7.42
N ASN A 83 13.30 7.72 8.68
CA ASN A 83 13.57 6.83 9.80
C ASN A 83 12.26 6.28 10.39
N SER A 84 11.87 5.07 9.98
CA SER A 84 10.63 4.42 10.44
C SER A 84 10.61 4.05 11.93
N ARG A 85 11.75 4.15 12.64
CA ARG A 85 11.86 3.89 14.08
C ARG A 85 11.68 5.14 14.93
N LYS A 86 11.58 6.32 14.31
CA LYS A 86 11.41 7.59 15.00
C LYS A 86 10.12 8.23 14.53
N ASP A 87 9.28 8.62 15.49
CA ASP A 87 8.16 9.50 15.18
C ASP A 87 8.72 10.85 14.70
N HIS A 88 8.52 11.15 13.42
CA HIS A 88 9.08 12.32 12.77
C HIS A 88 8.18 12.85 11.66
N VAL A 89 8.03 14.17 11.65
CA VAL A 89 7.21 14.89 10.67
C VAL A 89 8.11 15.55 9.63
N TYR A 90 8.10 15.04 8.40
CA TYR A 90 8.92 15.53 7.29
C TYR A 90 8.29 16.76 6.61
N THR A 91 8.45 17.93 7.22
CA THR A 91 7.86 19.19 6.74
C THR A 91 8.51 19.69 5.44
N GLY A 92 7.70 20.22 4.51
CA GLY A 92 8.18 20.76 3.23
C GLY A 92 8.70 19.69 2.27
N ARG A 93 8.36 18.42 2.55
CA ARG A 93 8.73 17.26 1.73
C ARG A 93 7.52 16.66 1.05
N VAL A 94 7.77 15.93 -0.04
CA VAL A 94 6.78 15.14 -0.75
C VAL A 94 7.31 13.73 -1.00
N LEU A 95 6.56 12.73 -0.55
CA LEU A 95 6.84 11.32 -0.82
C LEU A 95 5.98 10.86 -1.99
N SER A 96 6.60 10.17 -2.94
CA SER A 96 5.97 9.59 -4.13
C SER A 96 6.02 8.07 -4.10
N VAL A 97 4.87 7.40 -4.05
CA VAL A 97 4.82 5.92 -3.95
C VAL A 97 3.79 5.25 -4.86
N THR A 98 3.95 3.94 -5.03
CA THR A 98 3.05 2.99 -5.67
C THR A 98 2.45 2.08 -4.61
N ILE A 99 1.13 1.85 -4.64
CA ILE A 99 0.49 0.87 -3.75
C ILE A 99 0.67 -0.51 -4.38
N ILE A 100 1.36 -1.41 -3.69
CA ILE A 100 1.63 -2.77 -4.20
C ILE A 100 0.75 -3.83 -3.52
N GLU A 101 0.29 -3.56 -2.30
CA GLU A 101 -0.73 -4.35 -1.61
C GLU A 101 -1.73 -3.43 -0.92
N GLU A 102 -3.01 -3.70 -1.15
CA GLU A 102 -4.13 -3.05 -0.47
C GLU A 102 -4.88 -4.12 0.35
N THR A 103 -5.18 -3.81 1.62
CA THR A 103 -6.08 -4.62 2.46
C THR A 103 -7.52 -4.18 2.33
N LEU A 104 -8.41 -5.10 2.66
CA LEU A 104 -9.78 -4.78 3.03
C LEU A 104 -9.77 -3.80 4.22
N SER A 105 -10.24 -2.58 3.99
CA SER A 105 -10.23 -1.47 4.96
C SER A 105 -10.69 -1.94 6.33
N TRP A 106 -9.84 -1.75 7.34
CA TRP A 106 -10.28 -1.82 8.72
C TRP A 106 -10.53 -0.41 9.22
N ILE A 107 -11.57 -0.23 10.02
CA ILE A 107 -11.77 1.00 10.77
C ILE A 107 -10.99 0.77 12.06
N PRO A 108 -10.08 1.68 12.43
CA PRO A 108 -10.04 3.10 12.07
C PRO A 108 -9.00 3.54 11.00
N SER A 109 -8.25 2.62 10.38
CA SER A 109 -7.14 2.97 9.48
C SER A 109 -7.07 2.14 8.19
N ILE A 110 -6.69 2.77 7.08
CA ILE A 110 -6.31 2.04 5.86
C ILE A 110 -4.86 1.61 6.00
N HIS A 111 -4.60 0.31 5.90
CA HIS A 111 -3.25 -0.25 5.90
C HIS A 111 -2.84 -0.59 4.46
N LEU A 112 -1.67 -0.14 4.04
CA LEU A 112 -1.14 -0.34 2.70
C LEU A 112 0.30 -0.87 2.79
N VAL A 113 0.72 -1.59 1.75
CA VAL A 113 2.14 -1.74 1.44
C VAL A 113 2.45 -0.87 0.23
N ILE A 114 3.43 0.01 0.40
CA ILE A 114 3.82 1.00 -0.59
C ILE A 114 5.26 0.78 -1.04
N GLU A 115 5.55 1.19 -2.27
CA GLU A 115 6.88 1.15 -2.87
C GLU A 115 7.23 2.52 -3.46
N ASP A 116 8.42 3.04 -3.20
CA ASP A 116 8.87 4.31 -3.81
C ASP A 116 9.60 4.10 -5.15
N ALA A 117 10.09 5.19 -5.74
CA ALA A 117 10.81 5.14 -7.03
C ALA A 117 12.14 4.35 -6.98
N ASN A 118 12.67 4.06 -5.79
CA ASN A 118 13.90 3.27 -5.62
C ASN A 118 13.60 1.78 -5.35
N PHE A 119 12.32 1.37 -5.43
CA PHE A 119 11.86 0.03 -5.08
C PHE A 119 12.04 -0.34 -3.60
N ASP A 120 12.19 0.68 -2.73
CA ASP A 120 12.13 0.46 -1.30
C ASP A 120 10.68 0.26 -0.90
N CYS A 121 10.43 -0.66 0.03
CA CYS A 121 9.09 -1.13 0.38
C CYS A 121 8.83 -0.93 1.87
N GLU A 122 7.71 -0.29 2.22
CA GLU A 122 7.33 -0.01 3.60
C GLU A 122 5.83 -0.14 3.83
N ARG A 123 5.45 -0.30 5.11
CA ARG A 123 4.04 -0.25 5.54
C ARG A 123 3.60 1.20 5.73
N MET A 124 2.42 1.51 5.23
CA MET A 124 1.76 2.81 5.39
C MET A 124 0.40 2.64 6.04
N LEU A 125 0.09 3.50 7.01
CA LEU A 125 -1.22 3.59 7.66
C LEU A 125 -1.78 5.00 7.46
N ILE A 126 -3.00 5.05 6.96
CA ILE A 126 -3.77 6.29 6.81
C ILE A 126 -4.84 6.28 7.90
N TYR A 127 -4.79 7.27 8.78
CA TYR A 127 -5.74 7.46 9.88
C TYR A 127 -6.69 8.63 9.58
N GLY A 128 -7.63 8.88 10.50
CA GLY A 128 -8.53 10.03 10.41
C GLY A 128 -9.59 9.90 9.31
N ILE A 129 -9.83 8.69 8.81
CA ILE A 129 -10.91 8.41 7.85
C ILE A 129 -12.26 8.41 8.57
N LEU A 130 -12.27 8.07 9.87
CA LEU A 130 -13.41 8.17 10.80
C LEU A 130 -12.95 8.69 12.18
N GLU A 131 -13.88 9.20 12.99
CA GLU A 131 -13.63 9.88 14.28
C GLU A 131 -13.15 8.96 15.43
N GLU A 132 -13.00 7.66 15.20
CA GLU A 132 -12.54 6.71 16.23
C GLU A 132 -11.05 6.42 16.08
N GLU A 133 -10.29 6.47 17.18
CA GLU A 133 -8.83 6.45 17.19
C GLU A 133 -8.19 5.08 16.88
N GLY A 134 -7.01 5.16 16.25
CA GLY A 134 -6.16 4.09 15.72
C GLY A 134 -5.69 3.00 16.69
N ALA A 135 -5.73 1.73 16.26
CA ALA A 135 -4.94 0.67 16.87
C ALA A 135 -3.45 0.81 16.51
N ASN A 136 -2.57 0.67 17.51
CA ASN A 136 -1.11 0.68 17.34
C ASN A 136 -0.59 -0.76 17.45
N ASP A 137 -0.07 -1.32 16.35
CA ASP A 137 0.50 -2.68 16.32
C ASP A 137 1.99 -2.71 16.74
N MET A 138 2.52 -1.58 17.24
CA MET A 138 3.92 -1.36 17.62
C MET A 138 4.93 -1.64 16.51
N LYS A 139 4.51 -1.74 15.25
CA LYS A 139 5.41 -1.96 14.13
C LYS A 139 5.76 -0.64 13.45
N PRO A 140 7.00 -0.49 12.96
CA PRO A 140 7.40 0.64 12.15
C PRO A 140 6.45 0.83 10.97
N SER A 141 6.00 2.06 10.77
CA SER A 141 5.08 2.41 9.69
C SER A 141 5.05 3.91 9.43
N ILE A 142 4.63 4.26 8.22
CA ILE A 142 4.39 5.65 7.82
C ILE A 142 2.94 6.00 8.16
N ARG A 143 2.75 7.00 9.02
CA ARG A 143 1.45 7.50 9.44
C ARG A 143 1.07 8.74 8.62
N VAL A 144 -0.16 8.74 8.11
CA VAL A 144 -0.78 9.93 7.50
C VAL A 144 -1.98 10.36 8.31
N ASP A 145 -1.89 11.55 8.90
CA ASP A 145 -2.91 12.12 9.80
C ASP A 145 -3.87 13.09 9.10
N ASP A 146 -3.41 13.76 8.05
CA ASP A 146 -4.22 14.70 7.29
C ASP A 146 -4.59 14.06 5.96
N ILE A 147 -5.81 13.54 5.79
CA ILE A 147 -6.22 12.95 4.51
C ILE A 147 -6.20 13.96 3.35
N SER A 148 -6.31 15.27 3.64
CA SER A 148 -6.19 16.31 2.62
C SER A 148 -4.76 16.53 2.13
N SER A 149 -3.80 15.84 2.74
CA SER A 149 -2.44 15.70 2.25
C SER A 149 -2.31 14.70 1.10
N ILE A 150 -3.29 13.81 0.96
CA ILE A 150 -3.22 12.74 -0.02
C ILE A 150 -3.70 13.28 -1.36
N VAL A 151 -2.81 13.27 -2.36
CA VAL A 151 -3.17 13.56 -3.74
C VAL A 151 -3.20 12.24 -4.50
N MET A 152 -4.41 11.76 -4.78
CA MET A 152 -4.61 10.59 -5.64
C MET A 152 -4.58 11.01 -7.10
N GLN A 153 -3.79 10.30 -7.90
CA GLN A 153 -3.82 10.41 -9.36
C GLN A 153 -5.19 10.01 -9.92
N SER A 154 -5.50 10.52 -11.10
CA SER A 154 -6.76 10.27 -11.79
C SER A 154 -6.97 8.76 -12.03
N LYS A 155 -8.23 8.31 -12.11
CA LYS A 155 -8.53 6.90 -12.41
C LYS A 155 -7.93 6.42 -13.73
N SER A 156 -7.70 7.32 -14.67
CA SER A 156 -7.01 7.05 -15.94
C SER A 156 -5.54 6.63 -15.78
N GLU A 157 -4.93 6.94 -14.64
CA GLU A 157 -3.53 6.62 -14.32
C GLU A 157 -3.39 5.34 -13.49
N TRP A 158 -4.49 4.64 -13.20
CA TRP A 158 -4.43 3.35 -12.51
C TRP A 158 -3.76 2.30 -13.39
N ILE A 159 -2.83 1.54 -12.82
CA ILE A 159 -2.26 0.36 -13.49
C ILE A 159 -3.35 -0.69 -13.62
N LEU A 160 -3.99 -0.75 -14.79
CA LEU A 160 -4.98 -1.77 -15.11
C LEU A 160 -4.32 -3.14 -15.13
N ASN A 161 -4.97 -4.08 -14.44
CA ASN A 161 -4.52 -5.47 -14.31
C ASN A 161 -3.05 -5.54 -13.84
N MET A 162 -2.73 -4.87 -12.74
CA MET A 162 -1.38 -4.91 -12.18
C MET A 162 -1.02 -6.34 -11.73
N CYS A 163 0.14 -6.83 -12.15
CA CYS A 163 0.64 -8.12 -11.68
C CYS A 163 0.97 -8.04 -10.19
N ARG A 164 0.33 -8.88 -9.36
CA ARG A 164 0.55 -8.92 -7.91
C ARG A 164 1.99 -9.23 -7.49
N TYR A 165 2.77 -9.91 -8.34
CA TYR A 165 4.16 -10.25 -8.04
C TYR A 165 5.15 -9.15 -8.46
N CYS A 166 5.12 -8.75 -9.73
CA CYS A 166 6.12 -7.84 -10.30
C CYS A 166 5.64 -6.40 -10.46
N CYS A 167 4.39 -6.10 -10.10
CA CYS A 167 3.76 -4.78 -10.20
C CYS A 167 3.69 -4.19 -11.63
N GLU A 168 4.02 -4.98 -12.66
CA GLU A 168 3.90 -4.57 -14.05
C GLU A 168 2.42 -4.58 -14.50
N ALA A 169 2.06 -3.67 -15.40
CA ALA A 169 0.75 -3.57 -16.01
C ALA A 169 0.41 -4.77 -16.91
N GLY A 170 -0.87 -4.90 -17.28
CA GLY A 170 -1.27 -5.80 -18.37
C GLY A 170 -1.24 -7.29 -18.00
N ALA A 171 -1.46 -7.61 -16.72
CA ALA A 171 -1.71 -8.98 -16.32
C ALA A 171 -2.92 -9.55 -17.07
N SER A 172 -2.80 -10.80 -17.50
CA SER A 172 -3.82 -11.50 -18.30
C SER A 172 -4.36 -12.75 -17.61
N LYS A 173 -3.82 -13.10 -16.44
CA LYS A 173 -4.14 -14.34 -15.72
C LYS A 173 -4.50 -14.03 -14.29
N SER A 174 -5.68 -14.41 -13.85
CA SER A 174 -6.08 -14.26 -12.45
C SER A 174 -5.82 -15.54 -11.66
N CYS A 175 -5.73 -15.42 -10.34
CA CYS A 175 -5.68 -16.56 -9.44
C CYS A 175 -6.93 -17.41 -9.60
N GLY A 176 -6.79 -18.70 -9.95
CA GLY A 176 -7.94 -19.58 -10.18
C GLY A 176 -8.83 -19.81 -8.96
N LYS A 177 -8.30 -19.60 -7.74
CA LYS A 177 -9.05 -19.71 -6.48
C LYS A 177 -9.73 -18.39 -6.13
N TRP A 178 -8.93 -17.37 -5.83
CA TRP A 178 -9.40 -16.11 -5.26
C TRP A 178 -9.89 -15.10 -6.30
N ARG A 179 -9.41 -15.19 -7.56
CA ARG A 179 -9.70 -14.29 -8.70
C ARG A 179 -9.48 -12.78 -8.50
N GLN A 180 -9.05 -12.34 -7.32
CA GLN A 180 -8.72 -10.93 -7.03
C GLN A 180 -7.23 -10.59 -7.20
N ALA A 181 -6.38 -11.60 -7.46
CA ALA A 181 -4.97 -11.39 -7.78
C ALA A 181 -4.70 -11.71 -9.25
N ASP A 182 -4.14 -10.75 -9.97
CA ASP A 182 -3.74 -10.89 -11.37
C ASP A 182 -2.22 -11.07 -11.53
N TYR A 183 -1.84 -11.77 -12.60
CA TYR A 183 -0.47 -12.12 -12.92
C TYR A 183 -0.20 -12.00 -14.42
N CYS A 184 0.97 -11.47 -14.77
CA CYS A 184 1.44 -11.47 -16.16
C CYS A 184 1.80 -12.88 -16.65
N SER A 185 2.12 -13.81 -15.73
CA SER A 185 2.54 -15.17 -16.07
C SER A 185 2.31 -16.17 -14.93
N LYS A 186 2.28 -17.47 -15.28
CA LYS A 186 2.24 -18.56 -14.28
C LYS A 186 3.48 -18.54 -13.38
N LYS A 187 4.63 -18.13 -13.92
CA LYS A 187 5.88 -17.96 -13.16
C LYS A 187 5.73 -16.94 -12.04
N CYS A 188 5.11 -15.79 -12.32
CA CYS A 188 4.82 -14.77 -11.31
C CYS A 188 3.86 -15.27 -10.24
N GLN A 189 2.79 -15.97 -10.61
CA GLN A 189 1.89 -16.60 -9.65
C GLN A 189 2.63 -17.60 -8.74
N THR A 190 3.47 -18.48 -9.29
CA THR A 190 4.24 -19.44 -8.50
C THR A 190 5.23 -18.75 -7.56
N LYS A 191 5.84 -17.64 -8.00
CA LYS A 191 6.77 -16.86 -7.16
C LYS A 191 6.04 -16.12 -6.04
N ASP A 192 4.92 -15.46 -6.31
CA ASP A 192 4.08 -14.84 -5.28
C ASP A 192 3.61 -15.87 -4.25
N TRP A 193 3.25 -17.07 -4.71
CA TRP A 193 2.87 -18.17 -3.82
C TRP A 193 3.99 -18.60 -2.87
N LYS A 194 5.22 -18.69 -3.38
CA LYS A 194 6.37 -19.20 -2.62
C LYS A 194 7.09 -18.14 -1.79
N LEU A 195 7.31 -16.96 -2.36
CA LEU A 195 8.12 -15.89 -1.77
C LEU A 195 7.29 -14.95 -0.89
N TYR A 196 6.13 -14.52 -1.40
CA TYR A 196 5.25 -13.59 -0.70
C TYR A 196 4.08 -14.28 -0.02
N ASN A 197 4.09 -15.62 0.07
CA ASN A 197 3.09 -16.41 0.77
C ASN A 197 1.63 -16.10 0.36
N HIS A 198 1.34 -16.02 -0.95
CA HIS A 198 -0.03 -15.78 -1.47
C HIS A 198 -1.11 -16.64 -0.80
N LYS A 199 -0.76 -17.87 -0.38
CA LYS A 199 -1.62 -18.78 0.37
C LYS A 199 -2.26 -18.18 1.63
N LEU A 200 -1.66 -17.15 2.24
CA LEU A 200 -2.19 -16.49 3.45
C LEU A 200 -3.43 -15.65 3.16
N ILE A 201 -3.52 -15.09 1.95
CA ILE A 201 -4.60 -14.19 1.52
C ILE A 201 -5.50 -14.80 0.44
N CYS A 202 -5.08 -15.92 -0.17
CA CYS A 202 -5.82 -16.61 -1.20
C CYS A 202 -7.05 -17.32 -0.60
N LYS A 203 -8.18 -16.62 -0.56
CA LYS A 203 -9.46 -17.17 -0.12
C LYS A 203 -9.98 -18.21 -1.13
N SER A 204 -10.56 -19.29 -0.60
CA SER A 204 -11.28 -20.33 -1.35
C SER A 204 -12.74 -19.96 -1.55
#